data_AF-A0A538PN20-F1
#
_entry.id   AF-A0A538PN20-F1
#
_cell.length_a   1.000
_cell.length_b   1.000
_cell.length_c   1.000
_cell.angle_alpha   90.00
_cell.angle_beta   90.00
_cell.angle_gamma   90.00
#
_symmetry.space_group_name_H-M   'P 1'
#
loop_
_entity.id
_entity.type
_entity.pdbx_description
1 polymer ?
#
loop_
_entity_poly.entity_id
_entity_poly.type
_entity_poly.pdbx_seq_one_letter_code
_entity_poly.pdbx_strand_id
1 'polypeptide(L)' 'MADMLTLSRRLLEQGVPYLQLAWHTPSLKPGLSPFAATAADVARLYAAVEAYLEGLARMTSLTFATLSEAAALLG' A
#
# COMPACT_ATOMS: atom_id res chain seq x y z
N MET A 1 11.21 2.35 -0.97
CA MET A 1 10.01 2.94 -1.61
C MET A 1 10.23 3.21 -3.10
N ALA A 2 11.41 3.67 -3.53
CA ALA A 2 11.71 3.94 -4.93
C ALA A 2 11.45 2.74 -5.88
N ASP A 3 11.79 1.52 -5.45
CA ASP A 3 11.58 0.31 -6.25
C ASP A 3 10.09 0.02 -6.46
N MET A 4 9.27 0.13 -5.41
CA MET A 4 7.81 -0.05 -5.50
C MET A 4 7.17 0.99 -6.43
N LEU A 5 7.57 2.25 -6.34
CA LEU A 5 7.08 3.30 -7.24
C LEU A 5 7.52 3.09 -8.69
N THR A 6 8.74 2.57 -8.89
CA THR A 6 9.23 2.22 -10.23
C THR A 6 8.45 1.06 -10.82
N LEU A 7 8.20 0.01 -10.03
CA LEU A 7 7.37 -1.12 -10.43
C LEU A 7 5.96 -0.65 -10.80
N SER A 8 5.31 0.14 -9.94
CA SER A 8 3.96 0.63 -10.18
C SER A 8 3.85 1.48 -11.43
N ARG A 9 4.83 2.34 -11.72
CA ARG A 9 4.88 3.08 -12.99
C ARG A 9 4.88 2.14 -14.18
N ARG A 10 5.72 1.09 -14.16
CA ARG A 10 5.80 0.11 -15.27
C ARG A 10 4.51 -0.68 -15.43
N LEU A 11 3.86 -1.07 -14.33
CA LEU A 11 2.58 -1.78 -14.35
C LEU A 11 1.46 -0.90 -14.90
N LEU A 12 1.42 0.38 -14.53
CA LEU A 12 0.47 1.35 -15.10
C LEU A 12 0.70 1.55 -16.60
N GLU A 13 1.94 1.70 -17.04
CA GLU A 13 2.31 1.78 -18.48
C GLU A 13 1.85 0.55 -19.28
N GLN A 14 1.73 -0.61 -18.61
CA GLN A 14 1.23 -1.87 -19.21
C GLN A 14 -0.28 -2.07 -19.05
N GLY A 15 -1.01 -1.09 -18.51
CA GLY A 15 -2.46 -1.17 -18.35
C GLY A 15 -2.91 -2.05 -17.18
N VAL A 16 -2.12 -2.14 -16.10
CA VAL A 16 -2.52 -2.79 -14.84
C VAL A 16 -2.91 -1.70 -13.82
N PRO A 17 -4.20 -1.34 -13.71
CA PRO A 17 -4.64 -0.17 -12.93
C PRO A 17 -5.01 -0.49 -11.47
N TYR A 18 -4.97 -1.77 -11.06
CA TYR A 18 -5.44 -2.19 -9.75
C TYR A 18 -4.28 -2.52 -8.81
N LEU A 19 -4.31 -1.92 -7.62
CA LEU A 19 -3.35 -2.18 -6.55
C LEU A 19 -4.12 -2.63 -5.30
N GLN A 20 -3.79 -3.83 -4.82
CA GLN A 20 -4.25 -4.30 -3.52
C GLN A 20 -3.11 -4.19 -2.50
N LEU A 21 -3.34 -3.44 -1.42
CA LEU A 21 -2.45 -3.37 -0.27
C LEU A 21 -3.08 -4.15 0.89
N ALA A 22 -2.29 -5.03 1.52
CA ALA A 22 -2.74 -5.83 2.65
C ALA A 22 -1.59 -6.05 3.64
N TRP A 23 -1.95 -6.14 4.91
CA TRP A 23 -1.06 -6.53 6.01
C TRP A 23 -1.89 -7.23 7.08
N HIS A 24 -1.26 -8.14 7.80
CA HIS A 24 -1.92 -8.82 8.90
C HIS A 24 -1.91 -7.96 10.17
N THR A 25 -2.97 -8.06 10.97
CA THR A 25 -3.13 -7.36 12.26
C THR A 25 -1.90 -7.41 13.18
N PRO A 26 -1.12 -8.52 13.27
CA PRO A 26 0.12 -8.54 14.06
C PRO A 26 1.16 -7.51 13.64
N SER A 27 1.15 -7.05 12.40
CA SER A 27 2.06 -6.00 11.90
C SER A 27 1.70 -4.60 12.43
N LEU A 28 0.50 -4.45 12.99
CA LEU A 28 -0.02 -3.18 13.51
C LEU A 28 0.09 -3.07 15.03
N LYS A 29 0.57 -4.12 15.71
CA LYS A 29 0.72 -4.15 17.16
C LYS A 29 2.17 -4.44 17.53
N PRO A 30 2.83 -3.56 18.31
CA PRO A 30 4.21 -3.76 18.74
C PRO A 30 4.42 -5.13 19.38
N GLY A 31 5.48 -5.82 18.97
CA GLY A 31 5.92 -7.08 19.55
C GLY A 31 5.17 -8.33 19.05
N LEU A 32 4.20 -8.18 18.14
CA LEU A 32 3.49 -9.33 17.54
C LEU A 32 4.01 -9.72 16.16
N SER A 33 4.98 -8.99 15.63
CA SER A 33 5.67 -9.28 14.36
C SER A 33 7.15 -8.91 14.48
N PRO A 34 8.07 -9.70 13.89
CA PRO A 34 9.49 -9.35 13.88
C PRO A 34 9.77 -8.05 13.08
N PHE A 35 8.85 -7.66 12.20
CA PHE A 35 8.96 -6.42 11.40
C PHE A 35 8.36 -5.19 12.10
N ALA A 36 7.63 -5.41 13.18
CA ALA A 36 6.96 -4.38 13.99
C ALA A 36 7.19 -4.64 15.48
N ALA A 37 8.46 -4.81 15.86
CA ALA A 37 8.85 -5.13 17.24
C ALA A 37 8.51 -3.98 18.21
N THR A 38 8.59 -2.73 17.74
CA THR A 38 8.38 -1.52 18.55
C THR A 38 7.26 -0.65 17.99
N ALA A 39 6.78 0.30 18.80
CA ALA A 39 5.85 1.34 18.34
C ALA A 39 6.45 2.19 17.21
N ALA A 40 7.77 2.42 17.22
CA ALA A 40 8.46 3.14 16.16
C ALA A 40 8.47 2.35 14.84
N ASP A 41 8.56 1.02 14.89
CA ASP A 41 8.47 0.18 13.70
C ASP A 41 7.07 0.21 13.08
N VAL A 42 6.02 0.18 13.92
CA VAL A 42 4.64 0.35 13.46
C VAL A 42 4.43 1.74 12.84
N ALA A 43 4.93 2.80 13.47
CA ALA A 43 4.87 4.16 12.92
C ALA A 43 5.60 4.25 11.57
N ARG A 44 6.76 3.61 11.43
CA ARG A 44 7.52 3.53 10.18
C ARG A 44 6.73 2.80 9.08
N LEU A 45 5.98 1.75 9.43
CA LEU A 45 5.10 1.07 8.48
C LEU A 45 4.03 2.02 7.94
N TYR A 46 3.31 2.72 8.82
CA TYR A 46 2.30 3.70 8.40
C TYR A 46 2.90 4.81 7.53
N ALA A 47 4.04 5.39 7.94
CA ALA A 47 4.71 6.43 7.18
C ALA A 47 5.18 5.93 5.79
N ALA A 48 5.62 4.67 5.68
CA ALA A 48 5.99 4.09 4.40
C ALA A 48 4.78 3.90 3.46
N VAL A 49 3.63 3.49 4.01
CA VAL A 49 2.38 3.37 3.23
C VAL A 49 1.92 4.76 2.76
N GLU A 50 1.92 5.75 3.64
CA GLU A 50 1.55 7.14 3.30
C GLU A 50 2.45 7.70 2.19
N ALA A 51 3.77 7.63 2.36
CA ALA A 51 4.74 8.10 1.36
C ALA A 51 4.59 7.38 0.00
N TYR A 52 4.22 6.10 0.03
CA TYR A 52 3.95 5.34 -1.19
C TYR A 52 2.67 5.80 -1.89
N LEU A 53 1.56 5.98 -1.15
CA LEU A 53 0.30 6.49 -1.69
C LEU A 53 0.45 7.90 -2.26
N GLU A 54 1.17 8.79 -1.57
CA GLU A 54 1.51 10.13 -2.08
C GLU A 54 2.33 10.05 -3.37
N GLY A 55 3.28 9.11 -3.43
CA GLY A 55 4.08 8.84 -4.63
C GLY A 55 3.22 8.40 -5.81
N LEU A 56 2.24 7.53 -5.57
CA LEU A 56 1.30 7.10 -6.61
C LEU A 56 0.36 8.22 -7.04
N ALA A 57 -0.13 9.05 -6.12
CA ALA A 57 -1.00 10.18 -6.41
C ALA A 57 -0.33 11.23 -7.32
N ARG A 58 1.00 11.31 -7.31
CA ARG A 58 1.77 12.14 -8.25
C ARG A 58 1.91 11.54 -9.65
N MET A 59 1.63 10.24 -9.81
CA MET A 59 1.74 9.52 -11.09
C MET A 59 0.39 9.34 -11.79
N THR A 60 -0.68 9.16 -11.02
CA THR A 60 -2.03 8.89 -11.54
C THR A 60 -3.08 9.30 -10.51
N SER A 61 -4.31 9.54 -10.97
CA SER A 61 -5.47 9.66 -10.10
C SER A 61 -5.72 8.34 -9.37
N LEU A 62 -6.07 8.41 -8.09
CA LEU A 62 -6.35 7.26 -7.25
C LEU A 62 -7.82 7.25 -6.83
N THR A 63 -8.44 6.07 -6.88
CA THR A 63 -9.74 5.79 -6.27
C THR A 63 -9.52 4.74 -5.18
N PHE A 64 -9.85 5.09 -3.94
CA PHE A 64 -9.73 4.17 -2.82
C PHE A 64 -11.02 3.38 -2.64
N ALA A 65 -10.87 2.08 -2.41
CA ALA A 65 -11.98 1.18 -2.13
C ALA A 65 -11.52 0.10 -1.14
N THR A 66 -12.43 -0.34 -0.29
CA THR A 66 -12.28 -1.61 0.44
C THR A 66 -12.32 -2.79 -0.54
N LEU A 67 -11.84 -3.96 -0.11
CA LEU A 67 -11.90 -5.17 -0.95
C LEU A 67 -13.34 -5.52 -1.37
N SER A 68 -14.32 -5.34 -0.48
CA SER A 68 -15.72 -5.61 -0.79
C SER A 68 -16.30 -4.64 -1.83
N GLU A 69 -15.93 -3.35 -1.75
CA GLU A 69 -16.32 -2.35 -2.75
C GLU A 69 -15.65 -2.61 -4.10
N ALA A 70 -14.35 -2.92 -4.10
CA ALA A 70 -13.62 -3.26 -5.31
C ALA A 70 -14.19 -4.52 -5.99
N ALA A 71 -14.57 -5.55 -5.22
CA ALA A 71 -15.21 -6.74 -5.76
C ALA A 71 -16.53 -6.41 -6.49
N ALA A 72 -17.31 -5.43 -5.99
CA ALA A 72 -18.54 -4.99 -6.64
C ALA A 72 -18.31 -4.09 -7.87
N LEU A 73 -17.19 -3.35 -7.92
CA LEU A 73 -16.86 -2.46 -9.04
C LEU A 73 -16.16 -3.17 -10.21
N LEU A 74 -15.47 -4.27 -9.94
CA LEU A 74 -14.57 -4.95 -10.89
C LEU A 74 -15.05 -6.34 -11.34
N GLY A 75 -16.07 -6.89 -10.68
CA GLY A 75 -16.75 -8.13 -11.07
C GLY A 75 -17.92 -7.88 -12.00
#